data_AF-A0A530QL45-F1
#
_entry.id   AF-A0A530QL45-F1
#
_cell.length_a   1.000
_cell.length_b   1.000
_cell.length_c   1.000
_cell.angle_alpha   90.00
_cell.angle_beta   90.00
_cell.angle_gamma   90.00
#
_symmetry.space_group_name_H-M   'P 1'
#
loop_
_entity.id
_entity.type
_entity.pdbx_description
1 polymer ?
#
loop_
_entity_poly.entity_id
_entity_poly.type
_entity_poly.pdbx_seq_one_letter_code
_entity_poly.pdbx_strand_id
1 'polypeptide(L)'
;LDKTEFGLMPLDLEIWMGFIFIRFRKGGPQPSVAELLKPIEAEMAHYNVAEMVPSWGIWTQKSPVNWKSVRDVDNEGYHVAMAHPALQDLYGATYFDEPFVNGVSRSFASYNPHAGRRWSVREYIKLAPDASHLPEHLRKAWIYYGIFPN
;
A
#
# COMPACT_ATOMS: atom_id res chain seq x y z
N LEU A 1 -39.57 22.89 -11.14
CA LEU A 1 -38.15 22.44 -11.11
C LEU A 1 -38.18 20.92 -11.15
N ASP A 2 -37.52 20.29 -12.13
CA ASP A 2 -37.44 18.83 -12.21
C ASP A 2 -36.36 18.32 -11.25
N LYS A 3 -36.76 17.60 -10.21
CA LYS A 3 -35.82 17.08 -9.19
C LYS A 3 -34.83 16.06 -9.75
N THR A 4 -35.14 15.46 -10.91
CA THR A 4 -34.30 14.48 -11.60
C THR A 4 -33.21 15.16 -12.40
N GLU A 5 -33.56 16.21 -13.15
CA GLU A 5 -32.61 16.99 -13.96
C GLU A 5 -31.57 17.71 -13.09
N PHE A 6 -31.99 18.20 -11.92
CA PHE A 6 -31.13 18.95 -10.99
C PHE A 6 -30.60 18.09 -9.82
N GLY A 7 -30.60 16.77 -9.98
CA GLY A 7 -29.99 15.85 -9.02
C GLY A 7 -28.46 15.93 -8.99
N LEU A 8 -27.84 15.43 -7.92
CA LEU A 8 -26.38 15.29 -7.86
C LEU A 8 -25.90 14.30 -8.93
N MET A 9 -24.79 14.61 -9.58
CA MET A 9 -24.18 13.69 -10.55
C MET A 9 -23.65 12.46 -9.81
N PRO A 10 -24.05 11.24 -10.21
CA PRO A 10 -23.52 10.03 -9.61
C PRO A 10 -22.06 9.82 -10.01
N LEU A 11 -21.28 9.25 -9.09
CA LEU A 11 -19.93 8.75 -9.35
C LEU A 11 -19.96 7.23 -9.41
N ASP A 12 -19.13 6.66 -10.28
CA ASP A 12 -18.87 5.22 -10.22
C ASP A 12 -18.12 4.94 -8.90
N LEU A 13 -18.63 3.98 -8.12
CA LEU A 13 -18.10 3.64 -6.79
C LEU A 13 -17.91 2.12 -6.71
N GLU A 14 -16.78 1.72 -6.13
CA GLU A 14 -16.49 0.32 -5.82
C GLU A 14 -15.95 0.22 -4.40
N ILE A 15 -16.45 -0.79 -3.66
CA ILE A 15 -15.93 -1.14 -2.34
C ILE A 15 -15.13 -2.43 -2.51
N TRP A 16 -13.83 -2.36 -2.26
CA TRP A 16 -12.93 -3.51 -2.32
C TRP A 16 -12.20 -3.68 -1.00
N MET A 17 -12.43 -4.82 -0.32
CA MET A 17 -11.89 -5.14 1.02
C MET A 17 -12.02 -3.99 2.05
N GLY A 18 -13.15 -3.28 2.04
CA GLY A 18 -13.42 -2.15 2.94
C GLY A 18 -12.88 -0.79 2.47
N PHE A 19 -12.02 -0.75 1.44
CA PHE A 19 -11.59 0.49 0.80
C PHE A 19 -12.64 0.96 -0.21
N ILE A 20 -12.95 2.27 -0.19
CA ILE A 20 -13.90 2.91 -1.11
C ILE A 20 -13.11 3.59 -2.22
N PHE A 21 -13.34 3.17 -3.46
CA PHE A 21 -12.78 3.77 -4.66
C PHE A 21 -13.88 4.50 -5.43
N ILE A 22 -13.55 5.67 -5.97
CA ILE A 22 -14.46 6.46 -6.80
C ILE A 22 -13.81 6.77 -8.15
N ARG A 23 -14.63 6.85 -9.18
CA ARG A 23 -14.21 7.23 -10.53
C ARG A 23 -15.11 8.34 -11.06
N PHE A 24 -14.48 9.46 -11.43
CA PHE A 24 -15.17 10.64 -11.97
C PHE A 24 -15.62 10.47 -13.42
N ARG A 25 -14.86 9.73 -14.23
CA ARG A 25 -15.22 9.44 -15.61
C ARG A 25 -16.06 8.16 -15.68
N LYS A 26 -17.37 8.32 -15.82
CA LYS A 26 -18.31 7.21 -16.02
C LYS A 26 -17.86 6.34 -17.19
N GLY A 27 -17.73 5.02 -16.95
CA GLY A 27 -17.32 4.07 -17.99
C GLY A 27 -15.89 4.28 -18.49
N GLY A 28 -15.00 4.79 -17.64
CA GLY A 28 -13.56 4.89 -17.95
C GLY A 28 -12.95 3.54 -18.35
N PRO A 29 -11.83 3.54 -19.09
CA PRO A 29 -11.25 2.33 -19.69
C PRO A 29 -10.59 1.39 -18.69
N GLN A 30 -10.38 1.81 -17.42
CA GLN A 30 -9.85 0.94 -16.38
C GLN A 30 -10.86 -0.14 -16.00
N PRO A 31 -10.41 -1.41 -15.81
CA PRO A 31 -11.20 -2.46 -15.19
C PRO A 31 -11.71 -2.07 -13.79
N SER A 32 -12.53 -2.94 -13.19
CA SER A 32 -12.90 -2.81 -11.77
C SER A 32 -11.65 -2.92 -10.88
N VAL A 33 -11.72 -2.36 -9.68
CA VAL A 33 -10.65 -2.47 -8.67
C VAL A 33 -10.43 -3.93 -8.29
N ALA A 34 -11.50 -4.72 -8.16
CA ALA A 34 -11.43 -6.14 -7.90
C ALA A 34 -10.68 -6.91 -9.01
N GLU A 35 -10.89 -6.55 -10.27
CA GLU A 35 -10.14 -7.14 -11.39
C GLU A 35 -8.67 -6.72 -11.38
N LEU A 36 -8.39 -5.44 -11.13
CA LEU A 36 -7.02 -4.92 -11.08
C LEU A 36 -6.22 -5.56 -9.94
N LEU A 37 -6.78 -5.60 -8.74
CA LEU A 37 -6.11 -6.08 -7.54
C LEU A 37 -6.21 -7.60 -7.33
N LYS A 38 -6.82 -8.32 -8.28
CA LYS A 38 -6.92 -9.78 -8.25
C LYS A 38 -5.59 -10.49 -7.96
N PRO A 39 -4.43 -10.08 -8.53
CA PRO A 39 -3.15 -10.75 -8.28
C PRO A 39 -2.68 -10.70 -6.82
N ILE A 40 -3.06 -9.65 -6.07
CA ILE A 40 -2.64 -9.45 -4.67
C ILE A 40 -3.74 -9.82 -3.67
N GLU A 41 -4.96 -10.08 -4.14
CA GLU A 41 -6.16 -10.28 -3.32
C GLU A 41 -5.96 -11.38 -2.26
N ALA A 42 -5.44 -12.54 -2.66
CA ALA A 42 -5.25 -13.66 -1.74
C ALA A 42 -4.25 -13.34 -0.62
N GLU A 43 -3.20 -12.57 -0.93
CA GLU A 43 -2.21 -12.16 0.07
C GLU A 43 -2.77 -11.10 1.02
N MET A 44 -3.42 -10.08 0.46
CA MET A 44 -3.99 -8.97 1.24
C MET A 44 -5.14 -9.43 2.16
N ALA A 45 -5.88 -10.47 1.76
CA ALA A 45 -6.99 -11.04 2.54
C ALA A 45 -6.55 -11.54 3.94
N HIS A 46 -5.30 -11.95 4.12
CA HIS A 46 -4.78 -12.39 5.42
C HIS A 46 -4.78 -11.29 6.49
N TYR A 47 -4.74 -10.03 6.08
CA TYR A 47 -4.65 -8.88 6.99
C TYR A 47 -6.01 -8.40 7.50
N ASN A 48 -7.13 -8.97 7.01
CA ASN A 48 -8.49 -8.60 7.42
C ASN A 48 -8.74 -7.08 7.37
N VAL A 49 -8.27 -6.44 6.29
CA VAL A 49 -8.24 -4.98 6.13
C VAL A 49 -9.63 -4.32 6.19
N ALA A 50 -10.70 -5.08 5.91
CA ALA A 50 -12.08 -4.58 6.00
C ALA A 50 -12.52 -4.25 7.43
N GLU A 51 -11.92 -4.89 8.43
CA GLU A 51 -12.22 -4.68 9.86
C GLU A 51 -11.23 -3.68 10.51
N MET A 52 -10.26 -3.16 9.74
CA MET A 52 -9.31 -2.20 10.26
C MET A 52 -9.99 -0.86 10.54
N VAL A 53 -9.63 -0.26 11.68
CA VAL A 53 -10.02 1.09 12.05
C VAL A 53 -8.79 1.97 12.18
N PRO A 54 -8.88 3.29 11.89
CA PRO A 54 -7.74 4.19 12.06
C PRO A 54 -7.25 4.18 13.53
N SER A 55 -5.97 3.94 13.73
CA SER A 55 -5.34 4.06 15.06
C SER A 55 -5.10 5.51 15.48
N TRP A 56 -5.15 6.44 14.51
CA TRP A 56 -4.96 7.87 14.70
C TRP A 56 -5.77 8.67 13.65
N GLY A 57 -5.79 9.99 13.76
CA GLY A 57 -6.46 10.89 12.81
C GLY A 57 -5.72 11.05 11.48
N ILE A 58 -6.39 11.74 10.54
CA ILE A 58 -5.84 12.04 9.21
C ILE A 58 -4.70 13.07 9.34
N TRP A 59 -3.57 12.78 8.72
CA TRP A 59 -2.45 13.72 8.59
C TRP A 59 -2.33 14.20 7.15
N THR A 60 -1.97 15.47 6.97
CA THR A 60 -1.80 16.10 5.65
C THR A 60 -0.57 16.99 5.61
N GLN A 61 0.13 17.01 4.47
CA GLN A 61 1.24 17.93 4.21
C GLN A 61 1.12 18.51 2.81
N LYS A 62 1.43 19.81 2.67
CA LYS A 62 1.60 20.47 1.37
C LYS A 62 3.09 20.62 1.08
N SER A 63 3.53 20.09 -0.05
CA SER A 63 4.91 20.18 -0.51
C SER A 63 4.97 20.85 -1.89
N PRO A 64 5.96 21.72 -2.18
CA PRO A 64 6.10 22.38 -3.48
C PRO A 64 6.78 21.46 -4.51
N VAL A 65 6.30 20.22 -4.62
CA VAL A 65 6.82 19.20 -5.56
C VAL A 65 5.71 18.68 -6.45
N ASN A 66 6.07 18.14 -7.62
CA ASN A 66 5.09 17.46 -8.46
C ASN A 66 4.62 16.17 -7.77
N TRP A 67 3.32 15.90 -7.80
CA TRP A 67 2.76 14.68 -7.21
C TRP A 67 3.35 13.41 -7.81
N LYS A 68 3.76 13.44 -9.10
CA LYS A 68 4.41 12.31 -9.76
C LYS A 68 5.76 11.98 -9.13
N SER A 69 6.53 12.98 -8.70
CA SER A 69 7.83 12.74 -8.05
C SER A 69 7.70 11.98 -6.73
N VAL A 70 6.60 12.19 -5.99
CA VAL A 70 6.30 11.40 -4.78
C VAL A 70 5.99 9.96 -5.18
N ARG A 71 5.17 9.77 -6.21
CA ARG A 71 4.76 8.44 -6.68
C ARG A 71 5.89 7.66 -7.35
N ASP A 72 6.80 8.32 -8.05
CA ASP A 72 7.96 7.67 -8.66
C ASP A 72 8.86 7.06 -7.58
N VAL A 73 9.09 7.79 -6.47
CA VAL A 73 9.87 7.31 -5.31
C VAL A 73 9.15 6.18 -4.57
N ASP A 74 7.82 6.27 -4.40
CA ASP A 74 7.04 5.22 -3.71
C ASP A 74 7.01 3.88 -4.49
N ASN A 75 7.33 3.88 -5.79
CA ASN A 75 7.26 2.71 -6.66
C ASN A 75 8.62 2.00 -6.87
N GLU A 76 9.67 2.37 -6.13
CA GLU A 76 11.00 1.77 -6.25
C GLU A 76 11.74 1.65 -4.91
N GLY A 77 12.55 0.60 -4.78
CA GLY A 77 13.40 0.38 -3.60
C GLY A 77 14.83 0.89 -3.68
N TYR A 78 15.28 1.40 -4.84
CA TYR A 78 16.67 1.80 -5.06
C TYR A 78 17.11 2.93 -4.10
N HIS A 79 16.22 3.87 -3.77
CA HIS A 79 16.53 4.94 -2.82
C HIS A 79 16.63 4.47 -1.36
N VAL A 80 16.06 3.30 -1.01
CA VAL A 80 15.88 2.85 0.39
C VAL A 80 17.21 2.76 1.13
N ALA A 81 18.23 2.20 0.50
CA ALA A 81 19.54 2.03 1.12
C ALA A 81 20.19 3.37 1.52
N MET A 82 19.91 4.44 0.79
CA MET A 82 20.46 5.77 1.02
C MET A 82 19.59 6.62 1.95
N ALA A 83 18.29 6.65 1.68
CA ALA A 83 17.35 7.59 2.32
C ALA A 83 16.72 7.04 3.61
N HIS A 84 16.63 5.71 3.76
CA HIS A 84 15.93 5.07 4.87
C HIS A 84 16.82 4.11 5.66
N PRO A 85 17.82 4.61 6.42
CA PRO A 85 18.80 3.73 7.03
C PRO A 85 18.25 2.74 8.07
N ALA A 86 17.07 3.02 8.65
CA ALA A 86 16.37 2.10 9.55
C ALA A 86 15.64 1.00 8.79
N LEU A 87 14.97 1.33 7.67
CA LEU A 87 14.32 0.34 6.81
C LEU A 87 15.37 -0.54 6.11
N GLN A 88 16.50 0.06 5.72
CA GLN A 88 17.64 -0.67 5.18
C GLN A 88 18.19 -1.70 6.17
N ASP A 89 18.32 -1.32 7.45
CA ASP A 89 18.74 -2.24 8.51
C ASP A 89 17.68 -3.31 8.78
N LEU A 90 16.39 -2.95 8.79
CA LEU A 90 15.28 -3.87 9.08
C LEU A 90 15.06 -4.93 8.00
N TYR A 91 14.91 -4.53 6.73
CA TYR A 91 14.51 -5.45 5.66
C TYR A 91 15.16 -5.18 4.29
N GLY A 92 15.89 -4.07 4.12
CA GLY A 92 16.34 -3.60 2.80
C GLY A 92 17.19 -4.59 2.00
N ALA A 93 17.92 -5.50 2.65
CA ALA A 93 18.71 -6.54 1.98
C ALA A 93 17.85 -7.61 1.25
N THR A 94 16.55 -7.70 1.58
CA THR A 94 15.62 -8.66 0.99
C THR A 94 14.54 -8.00 0.14
N TYR A 95 14.62 -6.67 0.00
CA TYR A 95 13.63 -5.89 -0.70
C TYR A 95 13.72 -6.12 -2.20
N PHE A 96 12.58 -6.36 -2.84
CA PHE A 96 12.45 -6.39 -4.30
C PHE A 96 11.11 -5.82 -4.74
N ASP A 97 11.11 -5.24 -5.94
CA ASP A 97 9.92 -4.75 -6.61
C ASP A 97 9.47 -5.77 -7.67
N GLU A 98 8.17 -6.05 -7.73
CA GLU A 98 7.57 -6.77 -8.85
C GLU A 98 7.27 -5.80 -10.01
N PRO A 99 7.17 -6.30 -11.26
CA PRO A 99 6.84 -5.46 -12.40
C PRO A 99 5.51 -4.72 -12.21
N PHE A 100 5.49 -3.44 -12.58
CA PHE A 100 4.26 -2.68 -12.67
C PHE A 100 3.40 -3.19 -13.83
N VAL A 101 2.26 -3.81 -13.53
CA VAL A 101 1.36 -4.42 -14.51
C VAL A 101 -0.02 -3.82 -14.37
N ASN A 102 -0.54 -3.24 -15.46
CA ASN A 102 -1.91 -2.73 -15.57
C ASN A 102 -2.33 -1.75 -14.47
N GLY A 103 -1.42 -0.93 -13.93
CA GLY A 103 -1.76 0.01 -12.87
C GLY A 103 -1.53 -0.52 -11.46
N VAL A 104 -0.98 -1.74 -11.30
CA VAL A 104 -0.73 -2.37 -10.00
C VAL A 104 0.77 -2.62 -9.82
N SER A 105 1.27 -2.31 -8.63
CA SER A 105 2.62 -2.64 -8.17
C SER A 105 2.57 -3.40 -6.86
N ARG A 106 3.57 -4.26 -6.65
CA ARG A 106 3.81 -4.94 -5.38
C ARG A 106 5.31 -4.89 -5.10
N SER A 107 5.66 -4.54 -3.87
CA SER A 107 7.03 -4.65 -3.39
C SER A 107 7.05 -5.47 -2.11
N PHE A 108 8.07 -6.30 -1.96
CA PHE A 108 8.15 -7.23 -0.85
C PHE A 108 9.54 -7.23 -0.24
N ALA A 109 9.59 -7.33 1.08
CA ALA A 109 10.77 -7.65 1.83
C ALA A 109 10.39 -8.52 3.04
N SER A 110 11.38 -9.19 3.62
CA SER A 110 11.27 -9.84 4.92
C SER A 110 12.29 -9.25 5.88
N TYR A 111 12.10 -9.42 7.19
CA TYR A 111 13.12 -8.97 8.14
C TYR A 111 14.47 -9.60 7.82
N ASN A 112 15.50 -8.77 7.72
CA ASN A 112 16.86 -9.19 7.49
C ASN A 112 17.33 -10.05 8.68
N PRO A 113 17.87 -11.27 8.46
CA PRO A 113 18.42 -12.10 9.53
C PRO A 113 19.49 -11.41 10.39
N HIS A 114 20.15 -10.39 9.84
CA HIS A 114 21.18 -9.60 10.51
C HIS A 114 20.72 -8.18 10.88
N ALA A 115 19.41 -7.92 10.91
CA ALA A 115 18.84 -6.64 11.34
C ALA A 115 19.15 -6.30 12.81
N GLY A 116 18.98 -5.03 13.17
CA GLY A 116 19.13 -4.55 14.55
C GLY A 116 20.50 -3.94 14.84
N ARG A 117 21.22 -3.51 13.80
CA ARG A 117 22.43 -2.69 13.95
C ARG A 117 22.10 -1.35 14.60
N ARG A 118 20.96 -0.76 14.24
CA ARG A 118 20.42 0.47 14.83
C ARG A 118 19.63 0.16 16.08
N TRP A 119 19.74 1.05 17.07
CA TRP A 119 19.01 0.93 18.34
C TRP A 119 17.50 0.77 18.13
N SER A 120 16.89 1.63 17.31
CA SER A 120 15.43 1.59 17.07
C SER A 120 14.98 0.29 16.41
N VAL A 121 15.74 -0.22 15.44
CA VAL A 121 15.43 -1.48 14.75
C VAL A 121 15.58 -2.67 15.69
N ARG A 122 16.62 -2.68 16.53
CA ARG A 122 16.82 -3.72 17.53
C ARG A 122 15.68 -3.77 18.54
N GLU A 123 15.28 -2.62 19.08
CA GLU A 123 14.15 -2.57 20.03
C GLU A 123 12.83 -2.90 19.33
N TYR A 124 12.63 -2.47 18.08
CA TYR A 124 11.46 -2.85 17.30
C TYR A 124 11.35 -4.36 17.12
N ILE A 125 12.41 -5.04 16.69
CA ILE A 125 12.41 -6.51 16.51
C ILE A 125 12.15 -7.23 17.84
N LYS A 126 12.71 -6.71 18.94
CA LYS A 126 12.52 -7.28 20.28
C LYS A 126 11.09 -7.12 20.80
N LEU A 127 10.44 -5.99 20.48
CA LEU A 127 9.11 -5.64 20.98
C LEU A 127 7.98 -6.07 20.05
N ALA A 128 8.27 -6.26 18.76
CA ALA A 128 7.28 -6.66 17.76
C ALA A 128 6.63 -7.99 18.17
N PRO A 129 5.29 -8.06 18.25
CA PRO A 129 4.61 -9.31 18.57
C PRO A 129 4.77 -10.31 17.43
N ASP A 130 4.73 -11.61 17.75
CA ASP A 130 4.60 -12.63 16.72
C ASP A 130 3.18 -12.58 16.13
N ALA A 131 3.09 -12.26 14.83
CA ALA A 131 1.83 -12.19 14.10
C ALA A 131 1.30 -13.59 13.75
N SER A 132 1.08 -14.42 14.77
CA SER A 132 0.70 -15.84 14.61
C SER A 132 -0.61 -16.08 13.86
N HIS A 133 -1.45 -15.05 13.77
CA HIS A 133 -2.68 -15.04 12.96
C HIS A 133 -2.41 -14.98 11.44
N LEU A 134 -1.18 -14.64 11.02
CA LEU A 134 -0.77 -14.64 9.61
C LEU A 134 -0.04 -15.94 9.25
N PRO A 135 -0.07 -16.34 7.96
CA PRO A 135 0.82 -17.36 7.42
C PRO A 135 2.29 -17.06 7.74
N GLU A 136 3.09 -18.11 7.95
CA GLU A 136 4.49 -17.98 8.41
C GLU A 136 5.31 -17.00 7.56
N HIS A 137 5.19 -17.06 6.23
CA HIS A 137 5.92 -16.20 5.30
C HIS A 137 5.52 -14.72 5.36
N LEU A 138 4.36 -14.38 5.94
CA LEU A 138 3.86 -13.01 6.09
C LEU A 138 4.12 -12.40 7.47
N ARG A 139 4.48 -13.21 8.48
CA ARG A 139 4.61 -12.72 9.88
C ARG A 139 5.69 -11.66 10.07
N LYS A 140 6.72 -11.70 9.22
CA LYS A 140 7.84 -10.75 9.20
C LYS A 140 8.02 -10.11 7.83
N ALA A 141 6.98 -10.12 7.03
CA ALA A 141 6.98 -9.48 5.73
C ALA A 141 6.74 -7.97 5.87
N TRP A 142 7.34 -7.21 4.97
CA TRP A 142 7.07 -5.81 4.74
C TRP A 142 6.63 -5.67 3.29
N ILE A 143 5.35 -5.36 3.07
CA ILE A 143 4.71 -5.43 1.76
C ILE A 143 4.10 -4.09 1.42
N TYR A 144 4.36 -3.63 0.20
CA TYR A 144 3.74 -2.45 -0.39
C TYR A 144 2.81 -2.91 -1.51
N TYR A 145 1.56 -2.47 -1.46
CA TYR A 145 0.58 -2.65 -2.53
C TYR A 145 0.28 -1.29 -3.14
N GLY A 146 0.51 -1.15 -4.44
CA GLY A 146 0.25 0.06 -5.19
C GLY A 146 -0.88 -0.13 -6.19
N ILE A 147 -1.77 0.86 -6.26
CA ILE A 147 -2.72 1.03 -7.35
C ILE A 147 -2.62 2.45 -7.89
N PHE A 148 -2.51 2.59 -9.20
CA PHE A 148 -2.42 3.87 -9.87
C PHE A 148 -3.67 4.13 -10.73
N PRO A 149 -4.31 5.30 -10.59
CA PRO A 149 -5.40 5.68 -11.49
C PRO A 149 -4.82 6.02 -12.87
N ASN A 150 -5.38 5.41 -13.92
CA ASN A 150 -5.12 5.75 -15.33
C ASN A 150 -6.30 6.53 -15.91
#